data_AF-A0A5D0RSK1-F1
#
_entry.id   AF-A0A5D0RSK1-F1
#
_cell.length_a   1.000
_cell.length_b   1.000
_cell.length_c   1.000
_cell.angle_alpha   90.00
_cell.angle_beta   90.00
_cell.angle_gamma   90.00
#
_symmetry.space_group_name_H-M   'P 1'
#
loop_
_entity.id
_entity.type
_entity.pdbx_description
1 polymer ?
#
loop_
_entity_poly.entity_id
_entity_poly.type
_entity_poly.pdbx_seq_one_letter_code
_entity_poly.pdbx_strand_id
1 'polypeptide(L)'
;MKIVKSEDYWKVKSFFKPINFNLVVDSILSNNTIGQVNVDNPYDPIFSYIWTYTDSILVGANLARKQKCYLKYSIENSFLN
;
A
#
# COMPACT_ATOMS: atom_id res chain seq x y z
N MET A 1 10.48 1.48 5.48
CA MET A 1 9.00 1.48 5.54
C MET A 1 8.57 2.45 6.60
N LYS A 2 7.42 3.11 6.43
CA LYS A 2 6.88 4.07 7.40
C LYS A 2 5.47 3.66 7.81
N ILE A 3 5.19 3.82 9.10
CA ILE A 3 3.86 3.64 9.67
C ILE A 3 3.01 4.85 9.29
N VAL A 4 1.78 4.59 8.84
CA VAL A 4 0.83 5.64 8.46
C VAL A 4 -0.13 5.87 9.63
N LYS A 5 -0.57 7.12 9.81
CA LYS A 5 -1.64 7.44 10.76
C LYS A 5 -2.99 6.99 10.21
N SER A 6 -3.94 6.67 11.09
CA SER A 6 -5.27 6.18 10.69
C SER A 6 -6.02 7.13 9.76
N GLU A 7 -5.85 8.44 9.94
CA GLU A 7 -6.41 9.50 9.07
C GLU A 7 -5.99 9.40 7.59
N ASP A 8 -4.89 8.70 7.30
CA ASP A 8 -4.29 8.59 5.97
C ASP A 8 -4.48 7.20 5.32
N TYR A 9 -5.21 6.29 5.97
CA TYR A 9 -5.44 4.93 5.47
C TYR A 9 -6.18 4.88 4.13
N TRP A 10 -6.99 5.90 3.84
CA TRP A 10 -7.70 6.02 2.57
C TRP A 10 -6.75 6.05 1.35
N LYS A 11 -5.50 6.51 1.52
CA LYS A 11 -4.48 6.58 0.45
C LYS A 11 -4.14 5.21 -0.13
N VAL A 12 -4.25 4.14 0.67
CA VAL A 12 -3.88 2.77 0.28
C VAL A 12 -5.07 1.85 0.09
N LYS A 13 -6.31 2.32 0.34
CA LYS A 13 -7.52 1.50 0.24
C LYS A 13 -7.67 0.81 -1.12
N SER A 14 -7.29 1.49 -2.19
CA SER A 14 -7.34 0.95 -3.55
C SER A 14 -6.40 -0.24 -3.78
N PHE A 15 -5.33 -0.38 -2.99
CA PHE A 15 -4.32 -1.43 -3.19
C PHE A 15 -4.85 -2.81 -2.83
N PHE A 16 -5.88 -2.86 -1.98
CA PHE A 16 -6.51 -4.08 -1.49
C PHE A 16 -7.85 -4.38 -2.17
N LYS A 17 -8.27 -3.55 -3.14
CA LYS A 17 -9.49 -3.75 -3.93
C LYS A 17 -9.63 -5.15 -4.56
N PRO A 18 -8.55 -5.81 -5.04
CA PRO A 18 -8.64 -7.16 -5.60
C PRO A 18 -9.03 -8.25 -4.59
N ILE A 19 -8.92 -7.99 -3.28
CA ILE A 19 -9.20 -8.99 -2.22
C ILE A 19 -10.72 -9.11 -1.96
N ASN A 20 -11.59 -8.47 -2.76
CA ASN A 20 -13.07 -8.58 -2.74
C ASN A 20 -13.67 -8.77 -1.32
N PHE A 21 -14.08 -7.67 -0.67
CA PHE A 21 -14.74 -7.69 0.64
C PHE A 21 -13.97 -8.49 1.71
N ASN A 22 -12.74 -8.07 1.98
CA ASN A 22 -12.05 -8.53 3.18
C ASN A 22 -12.46 -7.63 4.35
N LEU A 23 -13.43 -8.10 5.14
CA LEU A 23 -13.94 -7.38 6.32
C LEU A 23 -12.85 -6.94 7.29
N VAL A 24 -11.74 -7.70 7.40
CA VAL A 24 -10.61 -7.34 8.26
C VAL A 24 -9.87 -6.14 7.70
N VAL A 25 -9.57 -6.13 6.39
CA VAL A 25 -8.94 -4.98 5.72
C VAL A 25 -9.81 -3.74 5.85
N ASP A 26 -11.10 -3.86 5.52
CA ASP A 26 -12.03 -2.72 5.58
C ASP A 26 -12.19 -2.20 7.01
N SER A 27 -12.22 -3.08 8.01
CA SER A 27 -12.30 -2.70 9.43
C SER A 27 -11.04 -1.96 9.90
N ILE A 28 -9.85 -2.41 9.51
CA ILE A 28 -8.59 -1.73 9.85
C ILE A 28 -8.48 -0.37 9.14
N LEU A 29 -8.79 -0.33 7.84
CA LEU A 29 -8.74 0.91 7.06
C LEU A 29 -9.82 1.91 7.49
N SER A 30 -10.89 1.44 8.15
CA SER A 30 -11.91 2.27 8.81
C SER A 30 -11.61 2.57 10.28
N ASN A 31 -10.43 2.15 10.78
CA ASN A 31 -9.97 2.33 12.16
C ASN A 31 -10.88 1.67 13.23
N ASN A 32 -11.67 0.66 12.85
CA ASN A 32 -12.55 -0.10 13.74
C ASN A 32 -11.84 -1.31 14.38
N THR A 33 -10.75 -1.77 13.78
CA THR A 33 -9.91 -2.85 14.31
C THR A 33 -8.48 -2.37 14.45
N ILE A 34 -7.85 -2.72 15.57
CA ILE A 34 -6.45 -2.42 15.81
C ILE A 34 -5.58 -3.15 14.77
N GLY A 35 -4.89 -2.39 13.95
CA GLY A 35 -3.95 -2.89 12.94
C GLY A 35 -2.96 -1.79 12.56
N GLN A 36 -1.81 -2.20 12.04
CA GLN A 36 -0.79 -1.28 11.59
C GLN A 36 -0.74 -1.27 10.07
N VAL A 37 -0.99 -0.09 9.48
CA VAL A 37 -0.82 0.11 8.03
C VAL A 37 0.54 0.75 7.79
N ASN A 38 1.32 0.10 6.94
CA ASN A 38 2.67 0.51 6.59
C ASN A 38 2.76 0.76 5.08
N VAL A 39 3.58 1.72 4.70
CA VAL A 39 3.83 2.09 3.30
C VAL A 39 5.32 2.30 3.02
N ASP A 40 5.67 2.29 1.75
CA ASP A 40 6.98 2.69 1.25
C ASP A 40 7.21 4.21 1.41
N ASN A 41 6.24 5.04 1.00
CA ASN A 41 6.27 6.50 1.09
C ASN A 41 4.91 7.07 1.58
N PRO A 42 4.86 7.84 2.67
CA PRO A 42 3.60 8.39 3.22
C PRO A 42 2.96 9.50 2.37
N TYR A 43 3.75 10.18 1.53
CA TYR A 43 3.26 11.25 0.66
C TYR A 43 2.73 10.72 -0.68
N ASP A 44 3.36 9.66 -1.19
CA ASP A 44 2.99 9.03 -2.46
C ASP A 44 3.21 7.52 -2.42
N PRO A 45 2.31 6.76 -1.76
CA PRO A 45 2.50 5.33 -1.57
C PRO A 45 2.29 4.57 -2.89
N ILE A 46 3.14 3.58 -3.15
CA ILE A 46 3.02 2.64 -4.27
C ILE A 46 2.80 1.21 -3.75
N PHE A 47 3.25 0.98 -2.52
CA PHE A 47 3.22 -0.31 -1.84
C PHE A 47 2.69 -0.15 -0.42
N SER A 48 1.89 -1.10 0.05
CA SER A 48 1.42 -1.14 1.44
C SER A 48 1.33 -2.57 1.96
N TYR A 49 1.54 -2.72 3.27
CA TYR A 49 1.11 -3.91 3.99
C TYR A 49 0.36 -3.54 5.26
N ILE A 50 -0.57 -4.40 5.64
CA ILE A 50 -1.33 -4.33 6.88
C ILE A 50 -0.84 -5.47 7.77
N TRP A 51 -0.47 -5.15 9.00
CA TRP A 51 -0.11 -6.11 10.03
C TRP A 51 -1.16 -6.07 11.14
N THR A 52 -1.80 -7.20 11.40
CA THR A 52 -2.66 -7.38 12.58
C THR A 52 -1.88 -7.95 13.76
N TYR A 53 -2.27 -7.62 14.99
CA TYR A 53 -1.68 -8.23 16.20
C TYR A 53 -1.88 -9.75 16.31
N THR A 54 -2.67 -10.33 15.40
CA THR A 54 -2.95 -11.76 15.27
C THR A 54 -2.11 -12.43 14.18
N ASP A 55 -0.93 -11.87 13.87
CA ASP A 55 0.10 -12.42 12.97
C ASP A 55 -0.28 -12.55 11.48
N SER A 56 -1.32 -11.85 11.02
CA SER A 56 -1.67 -11.83 9.60
C SER A 56 -1.06 -10.62 8.90
N ILE A 57 -0.35 -10.88 7.79
CA ILE A 57 0.19 -9.86 6.90
C ILE A 57 -0.59 -9.87 5.58
N LEU A 58 -1.20 -8.73 5.26
CA LEU A 58 -1.85 -8.49 3.97
C LEU A 58 -1.01 -7.51 3.17
N VAL A 59 -0.71 -7.83 1.91
CA VAL A 59 0.14 -7.01 1.04
C VAL A 59 -0.67 -6.51 -0.16
N GLY A 60 -0.59 -5.21 -0.43
CA GLY A 60 -1.26 -4.55 -1.55
C GLY A 60 -0.31 -3.61 -2.29
N ALA A 61 -0.49 -3.47 -3.60
CA ALA A 61 0.30 -2.54 -4.41
C ALA A 61 -0.54 -1.89 -5.50
N ASN A 62 -0.20 -0.65 -5.86
CA ASN A 62 -0.77 0.02 -7.01
C ASN A 62 0.00 -0.35 -8.29
N LEU A 63 -0.46 -1.42 -8.95
CA LEU A 63 0.21 -1.99 -10.13
C LEU A 63 0.29 -1.02 -11.32
N ALA A 64 -0.71 -0.15 -11.50
CA ALA A 64 -0.74 0.85 -12.58
C ALA A 64 0.37 1.91 -12.44
N ARG A 65 0.75 2.25 -11.20
CA ARG A 65 1.89 3.15 -10.93
C ARG A 65 3.22 2.40 -10.91
N LYS A 66 3.26 1.16 -10.44
CA LYS A 66 4.47 0.34 -10.45
C LYS A 66 5.03 0.18 -11.87
N GLN A 67 4.16 -0.04 -12.87
CA GLN A 67 4.57 -0.05 -14.28
C GLN A 67 5.12 1.30 -14.77
N LYS A 68 4.48 2.43 -14.41
CA LYS A 68 4.97 3.77 -14.77
C LYS A 68 6.30 4.12 -14.14
N CYS A 69 6.51 3.80 -12.86
CA CYS A 69 7.78 4.01 -12.17
C CYS A 69 8.89 3.10 -12.73
N TYR A 70 8.56 1.85 -13.05
CA TYR A 70 9.50 0.93 -13.70
C TYR A 70 9.87 1.41 -15.12
N LEU A 71 8.89 1.85 -15.91
CA LEU A 71 9.13 2.45 -17.23
C LEU A 71 9.99 3.71 -17.10
N LYS A 72 9.70 4.61 -16.16
CA LYS A 72 10.49 5.81 -15.93
C LYS A 72 11.94 5.49 -15.54
N TYR A 73 12.14 4.57 -14.60
CA TYR A 73 13.47 4.10 -14.19
C TYR A 73 14.22 3.40 -15.32
N SER A 74 13.54 2.58 -16.12
CA SER A 74 14.13 1.91 -17.28
C SER A 74 14.57 2.93 -18.34
N ILE A 75 13.74 3.94 -18.62
CA ILE A 75 14.04 5.02 -19.56
C ILE A 75 15.24 5.82 -19.05
N GLU A 76 15.23 6.30 -17.81
CA GLU A 76 16.33 7.10 -17.24
C GLU A 76 17.68 6.34 -17.23
N ASN A 77 17.67 5.01 -17.02
CA ASN A 77 18.90 4.21 -17.09
C ASN A 77 19.27 3.73 -18.50
N SER A 78 18.37 3.84 -19.49
CA SER A 78 18.69 3.52 -20.89
C SER A 78 19.37 4.69 -21.62
N PHE A 79 19.26 5.92 -21.09
CA PHE A 79 19.92 7.12 -21.63
C PHE A 79 21.28 7.43 -20.97
N LEU A 80 21.75 6.56 -20.07
CA LEU A 80 23.04 6.69 -19.37
C LEU A 80 24.11 5.70 -19.88
N ASN A 81 23.85 4.98 -20.98
CA ASN A 81 24.81 4.15 -21.70
C ASN A 81 25.04 4.69 -23.12
#